data_AF-A0A8C5Y1X5-F1
#
_entry.id   AF-A0A8C5Y1X5-F1
#
_cell.length_a   1.000
_cell.length_b   1.000
_cell.length_c   1.000
_cell.angle_alpha   90.00
_cell.angle_beta   90.00
_cell.angle_gamma   90.00
#
_symmetry.space_group_name_H-M   'P 1'
#
loop_
_entity.id
_entity.type
_entity.pdbx_description
1 polymer ?
#
loop_
_entity_poly.entity_id
_entity_poly.type
_entity_poly.pdbx_seq_one_letter_code
_entity_poly.pdbx_strand_id
1 'polypeptide(L)'
;MKETLDKIMILFRFIHGKDVFEAFYKKNLAKRLLVGKSASVDAEKSMLSKLKHDKLEGMFKDMELSKDIMVHFKQHVQNQSDLAPIDLTVNILTMGYWPTYTPMDVHLTPEMIKLQEVFKTFYLGKHTGWKLQWQTTLGHAVLKAEFKEGKKELQVSLFQMLVLLMFNEEDEFSLEEIKLATGIEDSELRRTLQSLACGKARVLTKSPKGEEVEDGDKFVFNGDFKHKLFRIKINQIQMKETVEEQVSTTERVFQDRQYQIDAAIVRIMKMRKTLGHNLLVSELYNQLKFPVKPGDLKKRIESLIDRDYMERDKDNQTSTTTWPDGSHLYICGFSLSSMICGLSKTK
;
A
#
# COMPACT_ATOMS: atom_id res chain seq x y z
N MET A 1 0.74 27.76 5.11
CA MET A 1 0.51 26.42 4.53
C MET A 1 -0.28 26.48 3.23
N LYS A 2 -1.49 27.10 3.19
CA LYS A 2 -2.28 27.22 1.95
C LYS A 2 -1.55 27.95 0.81
N GLU A 3 -0.93 29.10 1.08
CA GLU A 3 -0.15 29.84 0.07
C GLU A 3 1.06 29.07 -0.47
N THR A 4 1.75 28.33 0.39
CA THR A 4 2.86 27.47 -0.02
C THR A 4 2.37 26.37 -0.96
N LEU A 5 1.20 25.79 -0.67
CA LEU A 5 0.57 24.78 -1.51
C LEU A 5 0.21 25.33 -2.89
N ASP A 6 -0.32 26.55 -2.96
CA ASP A 6 -0.63 27.22 -4.24
C ASP A 6 0.62 27.45 -5.09
N LYS A 7 1.72 27.90 -4.48
CA LYS A 7 3.02 28.03 -5.17
C LYS A 7 3.52 26.68 -5.70
N ILE A 8 3.38 25.61 -4.92
CA ILE A 8 3.75 24.25 -5.35
C ILE A 8 2.87 23.80 -6.52
N MET A 9 1.57 24.10 -6.50
CA MET A 9 0.65 23.74 -7.59
C MET A 9 0.96 24.47 -8.91
N ILE A 10 1.52 25.68 -8.85
CA ILE A 10 2.03 26.39 -10.03
C ILE A 10 3.21 25.61 -10.63
N LEU A 11 4.19 25.21 -9.82
CA LEU A 11 5.32 24.39 -10.28
C LEU A 11 4.86 23.04 -10.82
N PHE A 12 3.92 22.38 -10.13
CA PHE A 12 3.35 21.09 -10.53
C PHE A 12 2.75 21.13 -11.94
N ARG A 13 2.22 22.28 -12.38
CA ARG A 13 1.65 22.44 -13.72
C ARG A 13 2.68 22.15 -14.83
N PHE A 14 3.93 22.54 -14.62
CA PHE A 14 5.04 22.45 -15.58
C PHE A 14 5.81 21.13 -15.52
N ILE A 15 5.53 20.27 -14.53
CA ILE A 15 6.19 18.97 -14.41
C ILE A 15 5.61 17.99 -15.43
N HIS A 16 6.49 17.31 -16.18
CA HIS A 16 6.16 16.15 -17.00
C HIS A 16 6.19 14.87 -16.16
N GLY A 17 5.31 13.90 -16.47
CA GLY A 17 5.25 12.65 -15.70
C GLY A 17 4.57 12.80 -14.34
N LYS A 18 3.41 13.47 -14.31
CA LYS A 18 2.60 13.69 -13.10
C LYS A 18 2.13 12.39 -12.44
N ASP A 19 2.10 11.30 -13.18
CA ASP A 19 1.82 9.94 -12.72
C ASP A 19 2.86 9.42 -11.72
N VAL A 20 4.14 9.80 -11.87
CA VAL A 20 5.17 9.49 -10.87
C VAL A 20 4.84 10.19 -9.56
N PHE A 21 4.55 11.50 -9.62
CA PHE A 21 4.14 12.27 -8.44
C PHE A 21 2.89 11.66 -7.80
N GLU A 22 1.88 11.31 -8.58
CA GLU A 22 0.63 10.73 -8.09
C GLU A 22 0.89 9.40 -7.35
N ALA A 23 1.73 8.51 -7.89
CA ALA A 23 2.06 7.25 -7.25
C ALA A 23 2.71 7.44 -5.87
N PHE A 24 3.73 8.31 -5.79
CA PHE A 24 4.39 8.63 -4.51
C PHE A 24 3.46 9.40 -3.56
N TYR A 25 2.67 10.33 -4.07
CA TYR A 25 1.73 11.10 -3.27
C TYR A 25 0.66 10.18 -2.67
N LYS A 26 0.08 9.29 -3.46
CA LYS A 26 -0.92 8.29 -3.04
C LYS A 26 -0.36 7.37 -1.96
N LYS A 27 0.85 6.85 -2.14
CA LYS A 27 1.54 6.01 -1.14
C LYS A 27 1.76 6.76 0.17
N ASN A 28 2.28 7.98 0.10
CA ASN A 28 2.54 8.80 1.28
C ASN A 28 1.26 9.24 1.99
N LEU A 29 0.19 9.54 1.24
CA LEU A 29 -1.13 9.83 1.81
C LEU A 29 -1.67 8.61 2.57
N ALA A 30 -1.55 7.41 2.02
CA ALA A 30 -2.00 6.19 2.69
C ALA A 30 -1.30 5.99 4.05
N LYS A 31 0.03 6.17 4.10
CA LYS A 31 0.81 6.13 5.36
C LYS A 31 0.31 7.19 6.37
N ARG A 32 -0.05 8.40 5.92
CA ARG A 32 -0.56 9.46 6.81
C ARG A 32 -1.96 9.17 7.36
N LEU A 33 -2.86 8.68 6.51
CA LEU A 33 -4.24 8.34 6.87
C LEU A 33 -4.30 7.19 7.88
N LEU A 34 -3.56 6.10 7.63
CA LEU A 34 -3.66 4.89 8.44
C LEU A 34 -2.85 4.95 9.75
N VAL A 35 -1.75 5.71 9.78
CA VAL A 35 -0.82 5.75 10.93
C VAL A 35 -0.95 7.07 11.72
N GLY A 36 -2.00 7.86 11.44
CA GLY A 36 -2.41 9.01 12.22
C GLY A 36 -1.38 10.14 12.27
N LYS A 37 -0.84 10.56 11.11
CA LYS A 37 0.17 11.64 11.01
C LYS A 37 -0.30 12.86 10.22
N SER A 38 -1.56 12.95 9.83
CA SER A 38 -2.07 14.13 9.12
C SER A 38 -2.04 15.36 10.02
N ALA A 39 -1.38 16.42 9.57
CA ALA A 39 -1.29 17.69 10.30
C ALA A 39 -2.64 18.41 10.37
N SER A 40 -3.47 18.28 9.34
CA SER A 40 -4.83 18.81 9.28
C SER A 40 -5.63 18.08 8.21
N VAL A 41 -6.83 17.63 8.56
CA VAL A 41 -7.76 17.00 7.61
C VAL A 41 -8.19 18.00 6.54
N ASP A 42 -8.45 19.24 6.92
CA ASP A 42 -8.85 20.31 5.99
C ASP A 42 -7.73 20.67 5.00
N ALA A 43 -6.47 20.63 5.45
CA ALA A 43 -5.33 20.84 4.58
C ALA A 43 -5.19 19.73 3.54
N GLU A 44 -5.38 18.46 3.93
CA GLU A 44 -5.36 17.33 2.99
C GLU A 44 -6.54 17.40 2.01
N LYS A 45 -7.77 17.65 2.49
CA LYS A 45 -8.95 17.85 1.64
C LYS A 45 -8.74 19.02 0.64
N SER A 46 -8.14 20.12 1.10
CA SER A 46 -7.79 21.24 0.22
C SER A 46 -6.75 20.88 -0.84
N MET A 47 -5.78 20.02 -0.53
CA MET A 47 -4.80 19.55 -1.52
C MET A 47 -5.44 18.64 -2.56
N LEU A 48 -6.30 17.72 -2.12
CA LEU A 48 -7.02 16.84 -3.04
C LEU A 48 -7.94 17.61 -4.00
N SER A 49 -8.66 18.62 -3.50
CA SER A 49 -9.48 19.49 -4.34
C SER A 49 -8.67 20.18 -5.45
N LYS A 50 -7.39 20.51 -5.17
CA LYS A 50 -6.47 21.11 -6.15
C LYS A 50 -5.92 20.07 -7.15
N LEU A 51 -5.74 18.82 -6.73
CA LEU A 51 -5.26 17.72 -7.59
C LEU A 51 -6.37 17.07 -8.43
N LYS A 52 -7.64 17.15 -8.00
CA LYS A 52 -8.83 16.56 -8.65
C LYS A 52 -8.61 15.11 -9.10
N HIS A 53 -8.37 14.23 -8.14
CA HIS A 53 -8.00 12.84 -8.43
C HIS A 53 -8.91 11.83 -7.72
N ASP A 54 -9.73 11.12 -8.49
CA ASP A 54 -10.80 10.24 -8.00
C ASP A 54 -10.31 9.15 -7.03
N LYS A 55 -9.14 8.56 -7.26
CA LYS A 55 -8.59 7.52 -6.37
C LYS A 55 -8.25 8.08 -4.98
N LEU A 56 -7.77 9.33 -4.91
CA LEU A 56 -7.39 9.94 -3.64
C LEU A 56 -8.64 10.34 -2.84
N GLU A 57 -9.68 10.81 -3.53
CA GLU A 57 -10.99 11.05 -2.90
C GLU A 57 -11.62 9.75 -2.40
N GLY A 58 -11.48 8.65 -3.16
CA GLY A 58 -11.89 7.31 -2.76
C GLY A 58 -11.25 6.86 -1.44
N MET A 59 -9.95 7.14 -1.23
CA MET A 59 -9.26 6.83 0.03
C MET A 59 -9.89 7.57 1.22
N PHE A 60 -10.33 8.82 1.06
CA PHE A 60 -11.01 9.55 2.14
C PHE A 60 -12.41 9.00 2.42
N LYS A 61 -13.15 8.65 1.36
CA LYS A 61 -14.47 8.02 1.49
C LYS A 61 -14.38 6.71 2.27
N ASP A 62 -13.36 5.89 1.98
CA ASP A 62 -13.10 4.65 2.72
C ASP A 62 -12.83 4.91 4.22
N MET A 63 -12.11 5.99 4.57
CA MET A 63 -11.86 6.38 5.97
C MET A 63 -13.12 6.85 6.69
N GLU A 64 -14.01 7.57 6.02
CA GLU A 64 -15.29 8.00 6.59
C GLU A 64 -16.22 6.80 6.77
N LEU A 65 -16.38 5.96 5.73
CA LEU A 65 -17.18 4.75 5.77
C LEU A 65 -16.71 3.76 6.85
N SER A 66 -15.39 3.60 7.02
CA SER A 66 -14.81 2.74 8.06
C SER A 66 -15.22 3.18 9.46
N LYS A 67 -15.29 4.48 9.73
CA LYS A 67 -15.72 5.00 11.04
C LYS A 67 -17.18 4.65 11.31
N ASP A 68 -18.06 4.81 10.31
CA ASP A 68 -19.47 4.48 10.44
C ASP A 68 -19.69 2.97 10.67
N ILE A 69 -18.97 2.13 9.91
CA ILE A 69 -18.96 0.67 10.12
C ILE A 69 -18.52 0.32 11.55
N MET A 70 -17.46 0.97 12.04
CA MET A 70 -16.95 0.72 13.38
C MET A 70 -17.92 1.12 14.50
N VAL A 71 -18.71 2.19 14.32
CA VAL A 71 -19.80 2.54 15.26
C VAL A 71 -20.82 1.41 15.34
N HIS A 72 -21.28 0.91 14.19
CA HIS A 72 -22.21 -0.21 14.14
C HIS A 72 -21.62 -1.51 14.70
N PHE A 73 -20.34 -1.76 14.47
CA PHE A 73 -19.64 -2.93 15.02
C PHE A 73 -19.58 -2.86 16.55
N LYS A 74 -19.17 -1.72 17.12
CA LYS A 74 -19.10 -1.53 18.58
C LYS A 74 -20.47 -1.70 19.24
N GLN A 75 -21.54 -1.20 18.62
CA GLN A 75 -22.91 -1.41 19.08
C GLN A 75 -23.34 -2.88 19.03
N HIS A 76 -23.00 -3.60 17.96
CA HIS A 76 -23.29 -5.03 17.83
C HIS A 76 -22.56 -5.86 18.89
N VAL A 77 -21.29 -5.54 19.12
CA VAL A 77 -20.41 -6.18 20.11
C VAL A 77 -20.89 -5.93 21.54
N GLN A 78 -21.32 -4.71 21.87
CA GLN A 78 -21.80 -4.38 23.22
C GLN A 78 -23.03 -5.20 23.64
N ASN A 79 -23.82 -5.66 22.67
CA ASN A 79 -24.99 -6.52 22.90
C ASN A 79 -24.63 -8.01 23.05
N GLN A 80 -23.38 -8.39 22.78
CA GLN A 80 -22.85 -9.75 22.94
C GLN A 80 -21.86 -9.73 24.10
N SER A 81 -22.26 -10.27 25.25
CA SER A 81 -21.67 -10.08 26.58
C SER A 81 -20.23 -10.58 26.81
N ASP A 82 -19.43 -10.86 25.76
CA ASP A 82 -18.33 -11.82 25.88
C ASP A 82 -17.09 -11.54 25.00
N LEU A 83 -16.73 -10.26 24.84
CA LEU A 83 -15.55 -9.88 24.07
C LEU A 83 -14.38 -9.43 24.95
N ALA A 84 -13.20 -9.91 24.56
CA ALA A 84 -11.90 -9.73 25.20
C ALA A 84 -11.60 -8.26 25.54
N PRO A 85 -10.69 -7.97 26.50
CA PRO A 85 -10.37 -6.61 26.96
C PRO A 85 -9.67 -5.70 25.92
N ILE A 86 -9.65 -6.08 24.64
CA ILE A 86 -8.94 -5.38 23.56
C ILE A 86 -9.92 -4.48 22.79
N ASP A 87 -9.68 -3.17 22.77
CA ASP A 87 -10.42 -2.22 21.92
C ASP A 87 -9.93 -2.30 20.47
N LEU A 88 -10.70 -3.00 19.63
CA LEU A 88 -10.41 -3.14 18.20
C LEU A 88 -11.00 -1.97 17.39
N THR A 89 -10.16 -1.38 16.52
CA THR A 89 -10.61 -0.47 15.47
C THR A 89 -10.09 -0.95 14.11
N VAL A 90 -11.00 -1.09 13.15
CA VAL A 90 -10.69 -1.61 11.80
C VAL A 90 -10.96 -0.53 10.76
N ASN A 91 -10.05 -0.40 9.80
CA ASN A 91 -10.27 0.40 8.59
C ASN A 91 -10.44 -0.53 7.39
N ILE A 92 -11.54 -0.40 6.66
CA ILE A 92 -11.84 -1.14 5.44
C ILE A 92 -11.41 -0.30 4.24
N LEU A 93 -10.56 -0.88 3.39
CA LEU A 93 -9.93 -0.18 2.28
C LEU A 93 -10.33 -0.82 0.95
N THR A 94 -10.79 -0.02 -0.01
CA THR A 94 -11.13 -0.50 -1.35
C THR A 94 -9.84 -0.71 -2.16
N MET A 95 -9.49 -1.97 -2.49
CA MET A 95 -8.21 -2.32 -3.15
C MET A 95 -7.85 -1.46 -4.38
N GLY A 96 -8.84 -1.02 -5.18
CA GLY A 96 -8.59 -0.17 -6.35
C GLY A 96 -8.17 1.28 -6.04
N TYR A 97 -8.51 1.80 -4.87
CA TYR A 97 -8.20 3.17 -4.46
C TYR A 97 -6.87 3.29 -3.74
N TRP A 98 -6.43 2.24 -3.05
CA TRP A 98 -5.22 2.24 -2.22
C TRP A 98 -3.99 1.74 -2.99
N PRO A 99 -2.77 1.97 -2.50
CA PRO A 99 -1.59 1.27 -2.97
C PRO A 99 -1.78 -0.24 -2.83
N THR A 100 -1.11 -1.03 -3.67
CA THR A 100 -1.05 -2.48 -3.42
C THR A 100 -0.04 -2.73 -2.31
N TYR A 101 -0.42 -3.58 -1.38
CA TYR A 101 0.42 -4.01 -0.28
C TYR A 101 0.65 -5.51 -0.41
N THR A 102 1.89 -5.95 -0.24
CA THR A 102 2.22 -7.37 -0.20
C THR A 102 1.75 -7.93 1.14
N PRO A 103 0.85 -8.93 1.16
CA PRO A 103 0.43 -9.60 2.39
C PRO A 103 1.64 -10.25 3.05
N MET A 104 1.68 -10.20 4.38
CA MET A 104 2.70 -10.87 5.18
C MET A 104 1.99 -11.73 6.21
N ASP A 105 2.25 -13.02 6.16
CA ASP A 105 1.74 -13.97 7.13
C ASP A 105 2.57 -13.86 8.40
N VAL A 106 1.89 -13.71 9.53
CA VAL A 106 2.49 -13.62 10.87
C VAL A 106 1.63 -14.39 11.86
N HIS A 107 2.22 -14.83 12.95
CA HIS A 107 1.51 -15.53 14.01
C HIS A 107 0.85 -14.53 14.95
N LEU A 108 -0.47 -14.37 14.81
CA LEU A 108 -1.28 -13.54 15.72
C LEU A 108 -1.65 -14.34 16.97
N THR A 109 -1.83 -13.66 18.09
CA THR A 109 -2.32 -14.32 19.31
C THR A 109 -3.75 -14.83 19.11
N PRO A 110 -4.17 -15.89 19.83
CA PRO A 110 -5.52 -16.44 19.70
C PRO A 110 -6.63 -15.41 19.93
N GLU A 111 -6.42 -14.47 20.86
CA GLU A 111 -7.36 -13.39 21.16
C GLU A 111 -7.56 -12.46 19.95
N MET A 112 -6.48 -12.13 19.24
CA MET A 112 -6.54 -11.29 18.04
C MET A 112 -7.24 -12.00 16.88
N ILE A 113 -6.97 -13.30 16.70
CA ILE A 113 -7.63 -14.11 15.66
C ILE A 113 -9.14 -14.17 15.93
N LYS A 114 -9.55 -14.39 17.19
CA LYS A 114 -10.97 -14.37 17.58
C LYS A 114 -11.63 -13.03 17.21
N LEU A 115 -10.98 -11.91 17.53
CA LEU A 115 -11.49 -10.57 17.21
C LEU A 115 -11.59 -10.34 15.70
N GLN A 116 -10.61 -10.78 14.93
CA GLN A 116 -10.63 -10.70 13.47
C GLN A 116 -11.80 -11.50 12.87
N GLU A 117 -12.06 -12.72 13.35
CA GLU A 117 -13.15 -13.56 12.86
C GLU A 117 -14.54 -13.03 13.27
N VAL A 118 -14.68 -12.49 14.49
CA VAL A 118 -15.91 -11.81 14.93
C VAL A 118 -16.21 -10.61 14.02
N PHE A 119 -15.22 -9.76 13.76
CA PHE A 119 -15.38 -8.62 12.86
C PHE A 119 -15.68 -9.05 11.42
N LYS A 120 -14.98 -10.05 10.90
CA LYS A 120 -15.17 -10.59 9.55
C LYS A 120 -16.58 -11.15 9.38
N THR A 121 -17.09 -11.90 10.35
CA THR A 121 -18.46 -12.43 10.34
C THR A 121 -19.50 -11.30 10.32
N PHE A 122 -19.31 -10.29 11.18
CA PHE A 122 -20.16 -9.09 11.18
C PHE A 122 -20.16 -8.37 9.82
N TYR A 123 -18.97 -8.16 9.23
CA TYR A 123 -18.83 -7.42 7.98
C TYR A 123 -19.44 -8.20 6.81
N LEU A 124 -19.07 -9.48 6.65
CA LEU A 124 -19.56 -10.31 5.54
C LEU A 124 -21.06 -10.61 5.64
N GLY A 125 -21.63 -10.64 6.85
CA GLY A 125 -23.07 -10.77 7.05
C GLY A 125 -23.88 -9.60 6.48
N LYS A 126 -23.31 -8.39 6.42
CA LYS A 126 -23.93 -7.19 5.82
C LYS A 126 -23.49 -6.94 4.38
N HIS A 127 -22.33 -7.44 4.00
CA HIS A 127 -21.70 -7.21 2.70
C HIS A 127 -21.52 -8.53 1.94
N THR A 128 -22.61 -9.07 1.41
CA THR A 128 -22.61 -10.34 0.67
C THR A 128 -21.81 -10.23 -0.64
N GLY A 129 -21.00 -11.26 -0.92
CA GLY A 129 -20.14 -11.34 -2.10
C GLY A 129 -18.85 -10.52 -2.00
N TRP A 130 -18.48 -10.03 -0.81
CA TRP A 130 -17.19 -9.38 -0.58
C TRP A 130 -16.17 -10.37 -0.02
N LYS A 131 -14.89 -10.16 -0.34
CA LYS A 131 -13.76 -10.88 0.25
C LYS A 131 -12.91 -9.89 1.03
N LEU A 132 -12.60 -10.23 2.27
CA LEU A 132 -11.68 -9.48 3.12
C LEU A 132 -10.28 -10.08 3.07
N GLN A 133 -9.27 -9.21 3.12
CA GLN A 133 -7.86 -9.57 3.23
C GLN A 133 -7.20 -8.63 4.24
N TRP A 134 -6.69 -9.20 5.33
CA TRP A 134 -6.03 -8.44 6.38
C TRP A 134 -4.62 -8.02 5.96
N GLN A 135 -4.26 -6.76 6.22
CA GLN A 135 -2.95 -6.23 5.91
C GLN A 135 -2.15 -5.92 7.19
N THR A 136 -1.35 -6.90 7.61
CA THR A 136 -0.57 -6.88 8.86
C THR A 136 0.46 -5.76 8.90
N THR A 137 1.06 -5.43 7.76
CA THR A 137 2.05 -4.35 7.59
C THR A 137 1.52 -2.95 7.93
N LEU A 138 0.19 -2.76 7.92
CA LEU A 138 -0.46 -1.49 8.23
C LEU A 138 -1.02 -1.44 9.67
N GLY A 139 -0.97 -2.57 10.38
CA GLY A 139 -1.47 -2.72 11.73
C GLY A 139 -0.62 -1.94 12.74
N HIS A 140 -1.29 -1.37 13.74
CA HIS A 140 -0.65 -0.73 14.88
C HIS A 140 -1.51 -0.91 16.12
N ALA A 141 -0.88 -0.84 17.28
CA ALA A 141 -1.52 -1.04 18.57
C ALA A 141 -0.97 -0.07 19.62
N VAL A 142 -1.68 0.01 20.75
CA VAL A 142 -1.21 0.68 21.95
C VAL A 142 -1.08 -0.37 23.03
N LEU A 143 0.15 -0.56 23.52
CA LEU A 143 0.45 -1.48 24.61
C LEU A 143 0.60 -0.72 25.91
N LYS A 144 0.04 -1.25 26.99
CA LYS A 144 0.31 -0.80 28.35
C LYS A 144 1.49 -1.62 28.87
N ALA A 145 2.59 -0.95 29.16
CA ALA A 145 3.81 -1.58 29.65
C ALA A 145 4.06 -1.14 31.10
N GLU A 146 4.43 -2.10 31.94
CA GLU A 146 4.82 -1.87 33.32
C GLU A 146 6.34 -1.90 33.44
N PHE A 147 6.94 -0.77 33.78
CA PHE A 147 8.37 -0.64 34.06
C PHE A 147 8.59 -0.32 35.54
N LYS A 148 9.82 -0.46 36.04
CA LYS A 148 10.13 -0.15 37.45
C LYS A 148 9.81 1.29 37.86
N GLU A 149 9.97 2.25 36.94
CA GLU A 149 9.64 3.68 37.17
C GLU A 149 8.16 4.02 36.92
N GLY A 150 7.32 3.03 36.61
CA GLY A 150 5.88 3.17 36.45
C GLY A 150 5.36 2.75 35.09
N LYS A 151 4.04 2.89 34.94
CA LYS A 151 3.30 2.46 33.76
C LYS A 151 3.50 3.44 32.59
N LYS A 152 3.60 2.91 31.38
CA LYS A 152 3.72 3.68 30.12
C LYS A 152 2.81 3.09 29.05
N GLU A 153 2.47 3.90 28.06
CA GLU A 153 1.75 3.45 26.85
C GLU A 153 2.67 3.51 25.63
N LEU A 154 2.86 2.38 24.97
CA LEU A 154 3.70 2.25 23.78
C LEU A 154 2.81 2.18 22.54
N GLN A 155 2.89 3.20 21.68
CA GLN A 155 2.29 3.14 20.35
C GLN A 155 3.28 2.46 19.39
N VAL A 156 2.93 1.25 19.01
CA VAL A 156 3.79 0.31 18.27
C VAL A 156 3.09 -0.19 17.01
N SER A 157 3.86 -0.70 16.05
CA SER A 157 3.30 -1.47 14.94
C SER A 157 2.85 -2.86 15.38
N LEU A 158 2.11 -3.54 14.52
CA LEU A 158 1.71 -4.93 14.75
C LEU A 158 2.92 -5.84 14.97
N PHE A 159 3.97 -5.71 14.14
CA PHE A 159 5.19 -6.50 14.26
C PHE A 159 5.92 -6.24 15.59
N GLN A 160 6.06 -4.97 15.97
CA GLN A 160 6.63 -4.60 17.25
C GLN A 160 5.81 -5.17 18.43
N MET A 161 4.49 -5.17 18.32
CA MET A 161 3.62 -5.74 19.35
C MET A 161 3.83 -7.24 19.51
N LEU A 162 3.85 -8.01 18.41
CA LEU A 162 4.05 -9.46 18.48
C LEU A 162 5.37 -9.81 19.17
N VAL A 163 6.45 -9.10 18.82
CA VAL A 163 7.76 -9.26 19.48
C VAL A 163 7.67 -8.93 20.98
N LEU A 164 7.07 -7.80 21.35
CA LEU A 164 6.99 -7.38 22.75
C LEU A 164 6.11 -8.30 23.60
N LEU A 165 5.08 -8.92 23.03
CA LEU A 165 4.20 -9.83 23.75
C LEU A 165 4.91 -11.11 24.20
N MET A 166 5.95 -11.55 23.48
CA MET A 166 6.76 -12.71 23.87
C MET A 166 7.44 -12.50 25.22
N PHE A 167 7.82 -11.26 25.54
CA PHE A 167 8.49 -10.91 26.79
C PHE A 167 7.59 -10.93 28.04
N ASN A 168 6.32 -11.34 27.89
CA ASN A 168 5.47 -11.65 29.05
C ASN A 168 5.71 -13.06 29.60
N GLU A 169 6.30 -13.96 28.81
CA GLU A 169 6.54 -15.36 29.18
C GLU A 169 8.01 -15.60 29.57
N GLU A 170 8.96 -15.03 28.82
CA GLU A 170 10.40 -15.13 29.09
C GLU A 170 11.11 -13.78 28.90
N ASP A 171 12.23 -13.56 29.59
CA ASP A 171 12.93 -12.26 29.58
C ASP A 171 13.97 -12.09 28.46
N GLU A 172 14.43 -13.18 27.84
CA GLU A 172 15.51 -13.19 26.84
C GLU A 172 15.15 -14.09 25.65
N PHE A 173 15.33 -13.56 24.43
CA PHE A 173 15.18 -14.33 23.19
C PHE A 173 16.28 -14.00 22.19
N SER A 174 16.71 -14.98 21.41
CA SER A 174 17.54 -14.81 20.22
C SER A 174 16.73 -14.34 19.01
N LEU A 175 17.41 -13.77 18.00
CA LEU A 175 16.80 -13.41 16.73
C LEU A 175 16.02 -14.57 16.09
N GLU A 176 16.57 -15.79 16.14
CA GLU A 176 15.98 -16.99 15.53
C GLU A 176 14.69 -17.42 16.23
N GLU A 177 14.68 -17.38 17.57
CA GLU A 177 13.49 -17.71 18.37
C GLU A 177 12.36 -16.71 18.11
N ILE A 178 12.67 -15.41 18.06
CA ILE A 178 11.68 -14.36 17.75
C ILE A 178 11.11 -14.57 16.33
N LYS A 179 11.98 -14.88 15.35
CA LYS A 179 11.57 -15.15 13.97
C LYS A 179 10.61 -16.32 13.87
N LEU A 180 10.94 -17.44 14.53
CA LEU A 180 10.12 -18.64 14.52
C LEU A 180 8.76 -18.40 15.20
N ALA A 181 8.77 -17.73 16.35
CA ALA A 181 7.55 -17.48 17.14
C ALA A 181 6.60 -16.51 16.42
N THR A 182 7.12 -15.43 15.83
CA THR A 182 6.29 -14.37 15.22
C THR A 182 5.96 -14.60 13.73
N GLY A 183 6.78 -15.38 13.02
CA GLY A 183 6.65 -15.60 11.58
C GLY A 183 7.03 -14.39 10.72
N ILE A 184 7.63 -13.35 11.30
CA ILE A 184 8.00 -12.14 10.55
C ILE A 184 9.20 -12.42 9.63
N GLU A 185 9.15 -11.91 8.40
CA GLU A 185 10.24 -12.00 7.44
C GLU A 185 11.53 -11.34 7.96
N ASP A 186 12.68 -11.93 7.65
CA ASP A 186 13.99 -11.53 8.19
C ASP A 186 14.31 -10.04 8.06
N SER A 187 14.10 -9.49 6.85
CA SER A 187 14.37 -8.10 6.52
C SER A 187 13.53 -7.13 7.36
N GLU A 188 12.25 -7.45 7.58
CA GLU A 188 11.34 -6.62 8.37
C GLU A 188 11.53 -6.84 9.87
N LEU A 189 11.89 -8.06 10.29
CA LEU A 189 12.18 -8.39 11.68
C LEU A 189 13.42 -7.63 12.18
N ARG A 190 14.52 -7.60 11.42
CA ARG A 190 15.72 -6.83 11.78
C ARG A 190 15.40 -5.35 11.99
N ARG A 191 14.62 -4.74 11.10
CA ARG A 191 14.18 -3.33 11.23
C ARG A 191 13.26 -3.13 12.43
N THR A 192 12.38 -4.09 12.69
CA THR A 192 11.50 -4.10 13.86
C THR A 192 12.32 -4.12 15.15
N LEU A 193 13.29 -5.03 15.26
CA LEU A 193 14.17 -5.14 16.44
C LEU A 193 15.12 -3.94 16.59
N GLN A 194 15.66 -3.43 15.49
CA GLN A 194 16.47 -2.21 15.49
C GLN A 194 15.69 -1.03 16.09
N SER A 195 14.40 -0.92 15.80
CA SER A 195 13.54 0.13 16.36
C SER A 195 13.27 -0.01 17.87
N LEU A 196 13.27 -1.24 18.38
CA LEU A 196 12.99 -1.56 19.78
C LEU A 196 14.24 -1.54 20.67
N ALA A 197 15.41 -1.90 20.11
CA ALA A 197 16.64 -2.11 20.86
C ALA A 197 17.76 -1.08 20.57
N CYS A 198 17.91 -0.67 19.31
CA CYS A 198 19.03 0.20 18.89
C CYS A 198 18.63 1.69 18.85
N GLY A 199 17.34 1.96 18.68
CA GLY A 199 16.77 3.30 18.53
C GLY A 199 16.82 4.19 19.79
N LYS A 200 16.03 5.27 19.75
CA LYS A 200 15.93 6.24 20.86
C LYS A 200 15.16 5.70 22.07
N ALA A 201 14.10 4.92 21.80
CA ALA A 201 13.27 4.31 22.83
C ALA A 201 13.64 2.82 22.95
N ARG A 202 14.66 2.54 23.77
CA ARG A 202 15.24 1.20 23.96
C ARG A 202 14.48 0.40 24.98
N VAL A 203 13.31 -0.10 24.57
CA VAL A 203 12.47 -0.97 25.40
C VAL A 203 13.05 -2.39 25.50
N LEU A 204 13.92 -2.76 24.56
CA LEU A 204 14.75 -3.96 24.60
C LEU A 204 16.24 -3.60 24.67
N THR A 205 17.05 -4.50 25.19
CA THR A 205 18.51 -4.42 25.19
C THR A 205 19.07 -5.52 24.29
N LYS A 206 19.91 -5.14 23.32
CA LYS A 206 20.61 -6.06 22.42
C LYS A 206 21.95 -6.50 23.02
N SER A 207 22.26 -7.79 22.90
CA SER A 207 23.57 -8.37 23.21
C SER A 207 24.05 -9.22 22.02
N PRO A 208 25.20 -8.91 21.40
CA PRO A 208 26.09 -7.78 21.66
C PRO A 208 25.48 -6.41 21.31
N LYS A 209 25.96 -5.34 21.95
CA LYS A 209 25.51 -3.97 21.65
C LYS A 209 26.03 -3.52 20.28
N GLY A 210 25.15 -2.97 19.46
CA GLY A 210 25.48 -2.46 18.11
C GLY A 210 24.30 -1.67 17.53
N GLU A 211 24.53 -1.02 16.39
CA GLU A 211 23.47 -0.29 15.68
C GLU A 211 22.62 -1.22 14.80
N GLU A 212 23.24 -2.28 14.27
CA GLU A 212 22.61 -3.28 13.40
C GLU A 212 22.24 -4.55 14.18
N VAL A 213 21.29 -5.30 13.61
CA VAL A 213 20.83 -6.59 14.11
C VAL A 213 21.42 -7.69 13.24
N GLU A 214 22.23 -8.54 13.86
CA GLU A 214 23.00 -9.62 13.25
C GLU A 214 22.48 -10.99 13.72
N ASP A 215 22.91 -12.04 13.03
CA ASP A 215 22.60 -13.42 13.43
C ASP A 215 23.23 -13.75 14.79
N GLY A 216 22.50 -14.48 15.63
CA GLY A 216 22.92 -14.82 17.00
C GLY A 216 22.75 -13.70 18.02
N ASP A 217 22.31 -12.50 17.61
CA ASP A 217 21.94 -11.45 18.56
C ASP A 217 20.83 -11.91 19.51
N LYS A 218 20.96 -11.50 20.76
CA LYS A 218 19.97 -11.72 21.81
C LYS A 218 19.35 -10.41 22.28
N PHE A 219 18.09 -10.49 22.67
CA PHE A 219 17.27 -9.36 23.08
C PHE A 219 16.69 -9.64 24.46
N VAL A 220 16.86 -8.69 25.37
CA VAL A 220 16.38 -8.77 26.76
C VAL A 220 15.44 -7.61 27.05
N PHE A 221 14.35 -7.85 27.79
CA PHE A 221 13.45 -6.79 28.22
C PHE A 221 14.18 -5.75 29.10
N ASN A 222 14.05 -4.46 28.77
CA ASN A 222 14.68 -3.39 29.54
C ASN A 222 13.74 -2.88 30.65
N GLY A 223 13.75 -3.56 31.81
CA GLY A 223 12.96 -3.15 32.97
C GLY A 223 13.32 -1.78 33.57
N ASP A 224 14.54 -1.29 33.31
CA ASP A 224 15.04 0.02 33.77
C ASP A 224 14.77 1.15 32.75
N PHE A 225 13.93 0.90 31.75
CA PHE A 225 13.59 1.87 30.71
C PHE A 225 12.99 3.16 31.30
N LYS A 226 13.58 4.31 30.93
CA LYS A 226 13.16 5.64 31.37
C LYS A 226 12.73 6.50 30.21
N HIS A 227 11.58 7.16 30.33
CA HIS A 227 11.12 8.11 29.34
C HIS A 227 10.22 9.20 29.95
N LYS A 228 10.44 10.46 29.53
CA LYS A 228 9.73 11.64 30.05
C LYS A 228 8.23 11.60 29.77
N LEU A 229 7.85 11.10 28.59
CA LEU A 229 6.44 11.00 28.19
C LEU A 229 5.81 9.71 28.69
N PHE A 230 4.53 9.77 29.06
CA PHE A 230 3.71 8.61 29.38
C PHE A 230 3.39 7.78 28.12
N ARG A 231 2.97 8.45 27.04
CA ARG A 231 2.68 7.83 25.75
C ARG A 231 3.85 8.02 24.78
N ILE A 232 4.39 6.92 24.27
CA ILE A 232 5.64 6.87 23.53
C ILE A 232 5.38 6.25 22.16
N LYS A 233 5.80 6.92 21.08
CA LYS A 233 5.66 6.42 19.71
C LYS A 233 6.98 5.84 19.22
N ILE A 234 7.07 4.50 19.19
CA ILE A 234 8.26 3.75 18.76
C ILE A 234 8.23 3.45 17.25
N ASN A 235 7.05 3.56 16.62
CA ASN A 235 6.82 3.30 15.20
C ASN A 235 7.40 4.39 14.24
N GLN A 236 8.62 4.87 14.47
CA GLN A 236 9.24 5.91 13.63
C GLN A 236 10.05 5.33 12.46
N ILE A 237 10.60 4.12 12.60
CA ILE A 237 11.48 3.50 11.60
C ILE A 237 10.68 2.96 10.39
N GLN A 238 9.56 2.28 10.61
CA GLN A 238 8.71 1.74 9.53
C GLN A 238 8.01 2.82 8.68
N MET A 239 7.98 4.07 9.15
CA MET A 239 7.38 5.17 8.39
C MET A 239 8.33 5.75 7.34
N LYS A 240 9.61 5.37 7.34
CA LYS A 240 10.54 5.75 6.28
C LYS A 240 10.35 4.82 5.08
N GLU A 241 10.24 5.41 3.91
CA GLU A 241 10.28 4.68 2.64
C GLU A 241 11.64 4.00 2.48
N THR A 242 11.63 2.71 2.15
CA THR A 242 12.86 1.96 1.84
C THR A 242 13.25 2.19 0.38
N VAL A 243 14.52 1.94 0.06
CA VAL A 243 15.02 1.99 -1.32
C VAL A 243 14.26 0.98 -2.19
N GLU A 244 14.01 -0.22 -1.67
CA GLU A 244 13.21 -1.26 -2.34
C GLU A 244 11.78 -0.79 -2.62
N GLU A 245 11.14 -0.18 -1.63
CA GLU A 245 9.81 0.41 -1.74
C GLU A 245 9.77 1.52 -2.81
N GLN A 246 10.82 2.34 -2.89
CA GLN A 246 10.94 3.43 -3.86
C GLN A 246 11.14 2.90 -5.28
N VAL A 247 12.03 1.91 -5.45
CA VAL A 247 12.29 1.24 -6.73
C VAL A 247 11.03 0.53 -7.22
N SER A 248 10.36 -0.23 -6.35
CA SER A 248 9.10 -0.92 -6.68
C SER A 248 7.99 0.04 -7.11
N THR A 249 7.85 1.17 -6.43
CA THR A 249 6.86 2.21 -6.81
C THR A 249 7.18 2.78 -8.20
N THR A 250 8.46 3.01 -8.48
CA THR A 250 8.94 3.54 -9.76
C THR A 250 8.74 2.55 -10.90
N GLU A 251 9.13 1.29 -10.70
CA GLU A 251 8.96 0.18 -11.65
C GLU A 251 7.48 0.06 -12.09
N ARG A 252 6.58 0.12 -11.11
CA ARG A 252 5.14 0.03 -11.36
C ARG A 252 4.61 1.18 -12.20
N VAL A 253 5.08 2.41 -11.98
CA VAL A 253 4.70 3.56 -12.83
C VAL A 253 5.15 3.31 -14.27
N PHE A 254 6.35 2.77 -14.47
CA PHE A 254 6.82 2.42 -15.82
C PHE A 254 5.99 1.32 -16.46
N GLN A 255 5.59 0.28 -15.71
CA GLN A 255 4.72 -0.77 -16.21
C GLN A 255 3.32 -0.22 -16.58
N ASP A 256 2.73 0.61 -15.73
CA ASP A 256 1.43 1.25 -15.99
C ASP A 256 1.46 2.13 -17.26
N ARG A 257 2.59 2.81 -17.51
CA ARG A 257 2.79 3.56 -18.76
C ARG A 257 2.77 2.64 -19.99
N GLN A 258 3.35 1.45 -19.92
CA GLN A 258 3.33 0.50 -21.04
C GLN A 258 1.89 0.08 -21.39
N TYR A 259 1.06 -0.20 -20.39
CA TYR A 259 -0.35 -0.52 -20.61
C TYR A 259 -1.14 0.68 -21.18
N GLN A 260 -0.83 1.90 -20.73
CA GLN A 260 -1.44 3.10 -21.29
C GLN A 260 -1.04 3.34 -22.75
N ILE A 261 0.22 3.07 -23.12
CA ILE A 261 0.69 3.13 -24.50
C ILE A 261 -0.06 2.11 -25.35
N ASP A 262 -0.12 0.83 -24.93
CA ASP A 262 -0.83 -0.22 -25.66
C ASP A 262 -2.30 0.14 -25.89
N ALA A 263 -3.00 0.59 -24.83
CA ALA A 263 -4.40 0.96 -24.90
C ALA A 263 -4.62 2.18 -25.82
N ALA A 264 -3.67 3.12 -25.88
CA ALA A 264 -3.73 4.26 -26.79
C ALA A 264 -3.54 3.81 -28.25
N ILE A 265 -2.53 2.97 -28.53
CA ILE A 265 -2.27 2.42 -29.87
C ILE A 265 -3.51 1.68 -30.38
N VAL A 266 -4.04 0.74 -29.60
CA VAL A 266 -5.23 -0.05 -29.94
C VAL A 266 -6.42 0.85 -30.25
N ARG A 267 -6.62 1.92 -29.46
CA ARG A 267 -7.74 2.85 -29.65
C ARG A 267 -7.61 3.67 -30.93
N ILE A 268 -6.42 4.23 -31.19
CA ILE A 268 -6.13 5.01 -32.40
C ILE A 268 -6.32 4.14 -33.64
N MET A 269 -5.68 2.98 -33.64
CA MET A 269 -5.65 2.09 -34.79
C MET A 269 -7.02 1.45 -35.06
N LYS A 270 -7.80 1.13 -34.03
CA LYS A 270 -9.20 0.68 -34.20
C LYS A 270 -10.09 1.74 -34.87
N MET A 271 -9.83 3.02 -34.62
CA MET A 271 -10.57 4.15 -35.19
C MET A 271 -10.12 4.49 -36.62
N ARG A 272 -8.80 4.50 -36.88
CA ARG A 272 -8.21 4.92 -38.17
C ARG A 272 -8.11 3.79 -39.19
N LYS A 273 -8.08 2.53 -38.75
CA LYS A 273 -7.87 1.29 -39.52
C LYS A 273 -6.51 1.18 -40.20
N THR A 274 -6.03 2.25 -40.83
CA THR A 274 -4.73 2.33 -41.47
C THR A 274 -4.07 3.65 -41.08
N LEU A 275 -2.83 3.61 -40.59
CA LEU A 275 -2.11 4.82 -40.19
C LEU A 275 -0.60 4.67 -40.43
N GLY A 276 0.02 5.74 -40.94
CA GLY A 276 1.47 5.80 -41.09
C GLY A 276 2.18 5.90 -39.75
N HIS A 277 3.36 5.29 -39.61
CA HIS A 277 4.11 5.21 -38.36
C HIS A 277 4.36 6.59 -37.72
N ASN A 278 4.81 7.57 -38.51
CA ASN A 278 5.07 8.92 -38.01
C ASN A 278 3.79 9.64 -37.53
N LEU A 279 2.66 9.38 -38.18
CA LEU A 279 1.37 9.93 -37.78
C LEU A 279 0.85 9.26 -36.50
N LEU A 280 1.01 7.94 -36.37
CA LEU A 280 0.70 7.20 -35.15
C LEU A 280 1.52 7.71 -33.96
N VAL A 281 2.83 7.89 -34.15
CA VAL A 281 3.73 8.44 -33.13
C VAL A 281 3.30 9.85 -32.72
N SER A 282 2.92 10.70 -33.68
CA SER A 282 2.42 12.05 -33.40
C SER A 282 1.10 12.05 -32.61
N GLU A 283 0.12 11.21 -32.98
CA GLU A 283 -1.14 11.08 -32.23
C GLU A 283 -0.89 10.55 -30.80
N LEU A 284 0.03 9.60 -30.62
CA LEU A 284 0.41 9.09 -29.31
C LEU A 284 1.02 10.17 -28.41
N TYR A 285 1.90 11.03 -28.93
CA TYR A 285 2.46 12.15 -28.16
C TYR A 285 1.39 13.17 -27.73
N ASN A 286 0.32 13.34 -28.50
CA ASN A 286 -0.80 14.22 -28.14
C ASN A 286 -1.71 13.59 -27.06
N GLN A 287 -1.86 12.26 -27.08
CA GLN A 287 -2.76 11.55 -26.15
C GLN A 287 -2.09 11.24 -24.80
N LEU A 288 -0.80 10.90 -24.81
CA LEU A 288 -0.06 10.49 -23.61
C LEU A 288 0.42 11.69 -22.81
N LYS A 289 0.17 11.68 -21.49
CA LYS A 289 0.51 12.78 -20.58
C LYS A 289 1.92 12.66 -19.96
N PHE A 290 2.75 11.78 -20.51
CA PHE A 290 4.09 11.47 -20.00
C PHE A 290 5.08 11.30 -21.16
N PRO A 291 6.38 11.55 -20.93
CA PRO A 291 7.39 11.37 -21.97
C PRO A 291 7.56 9.88 -22.29
N VAL A 292 7.63 9.57 -23.59
CA VAL A 292 7.87 8.22 -24.12
C VAL A 292 9.08 8.24 -25.04
N LYS A 293 10.03 7.33 -24.80
CA LYS A 293 11.20 7.18 -25.66
C LYS A 293 10.79 6.47 -26.96
N PRO A 294 11.31 6.89 -28.14
CA PRO A 294 10.97 6.24 -29.41
C PRO A 294 11.24 4.72 -29.42
N GLY A 295 12.32 4.28 -28.76
CA GLY A 295 12.65 2.85 -28.65
C GLY A 295 11.60 2.04 -27.89
N ASP A 296 10.98 2.61 -26.85
CA ASP A 296 9.94 1.93 -26.07
C ASP A 296 8.65 1.80 -26.88
N LEU A 297 8.29 2.85 -27.62
CA LEU A 297 7.13 2.86 -28.51
C LEU A 297 7.25 1.81 -29.61
N LYS A 298 8.44 1.69 -30.24
CA LYS A 298 8.71 0.65 -31.24
C LYS A 298 8.50 -0.75 -30.66
N LYS A 299 9.05 -1.03 -29.47
CA LYS A 299 8.86 -2.32 -28.78
C LYS A 299 7.39 -2.61 -28.49
N ARG A 300 6.59 -1.60 -28.11
CA ARG A 300 5.15 -1.78 -27.86
C ARG A 300 4.38 -2.10 -29.15
N ILE A 301 4.71 -1.43 -30.25
CA ILE A 301 4.12 -1.73 -31.58
C ILE A 301 4.45 -3.17 -31.99
N GLU A 302 5.71 -3.58 -31.87
CA GLU A 302 6.14 -4.96 -32.18
C GLU A 302 5.38 -5.98 -31.32
N SER A 303 5.27 -5.75 -30.01
CA SER A 303 4.50 -6.60 -29.11
C SER A 303 2.99 -6.67 -29.44
N LEU A 304 2.40 -5.62 -30.04
CA LEU A 304 1.01 -5.65 -30.49
C LEU A 304 0.84 -6.39 -31.81
N ILE A 305 1.85 -6.35 -32.69
CA ILE A 305 1.88 -7.15 -33.92
C ILE A 305 2.01 -8.63 -33.59
N ASP A 306 2.94 -9.00 -32.70
CA ASP A 306 3.16 -10.39 -32.29
C ASP A 306 1.95 -11.02 -31.57
N ARG A 307 1.05 -10.19 -31.04
CA ARG A 307 -0.21 -10.58 -30.40
C ARG A 307 -1.43 -10.45 -31.33
N ASP A 308 -1.21 -10.25 -32.63
CA ASP A 308 -2.23 -10.13 -33.67
C ASP A 308 -3.25 -8.99 -33.47
N TYR A 309 -2.89 -7.93 -32.75
CA TYR A 309 -3.75 -6.74 -32.60
C TYR A 309 -3.68 -5.81 -33.82
N MET A 310 -2.57 -5.82 -34.55
CA MET A 310 -2.31 -4.97 -35.72
C MET A 310 -1.28 -5.65 -36.61
N GLU A 311 -1.21 -5.31 -37.89
CA GLU A 311 -0.24 -5.87 -38.81
C GLU A 311 0.46 -4.77 -39.61
N ARG A 312 1.63 -5.07 -40.19
CA ARG A 312 2.27 -4.16 -41.14
C ARG A 312 1.68 -4.40 -42.52
N ASP A 313 1.43 -3.32 -43.24
CA ASP A 313 0.92 -3.40 -44.60
C ASP A 313 1.91 -4.18 -45.50
N LYS A 314 1.39 -5.08 -46.32
CA LYS A 314 2.17 -6.05 -47.11
C LYS A 314 2.97 -5.36 -48.22
N ASP A 315 2.47 -4.25 -48.73
CA ASP A 315 3.09 -3.50 -49.83
C ASP A 315 4.09 -2.43 -49.35
N ASN A 316 4.10 -2.11 -48.04
CA ASN A 316 5.01 -1.09 -47.49
C ASN A 316 5.45 -1.40 -46.05
N GLN A 317 6.33 -2.39 -45.91
CA GLN A 317 6.82 -2.96 -44.64
C GLN A 317 7.46 -1.96 -43.64
N THR A 318 7.77 -0.74 -44.08
CA THR A 318 8.50 0.25 -43.28
C THR A 318 7.64 1.40 -42.73
N SER A 319 6.38 1.56 -43.18
CA SER A 319 5.69 2.85 -42.95
C SER A 319 4.23 2.77 -42.51
N THR A 320 3.49 1.71 -42.83
CA THR A 320 2.03 1.68 -42.63
C THR A 320 1.61 0.50 -41.78
N THR A 321 0.79 0.76 -40.76
CA THR A 321 0.15 -0.27 -39.95
C THR A 321 -1.33 -0.35 -40.30
N THR A 322 -1.87 -1.56 -40.39
CA THR A 322 -3.27 -1.87 -40.68
C THR A 322 -3.92 -2.66 -39.54
N TRP A 323 -5.23 -2.49 -39.38
CA TRP A 323 -6.08 -3.28 -38.49
C TRP A 323 -6.71 -4.41 -39.29
N PRO A 324 -6.65 -5.69 -38.86
CA PRO A 324 -7.18 -6.80 -39.64
C PRO A 324 -8.69 -6.71 -39.86
N ASP A 325 -9.13 -6.70 -41.12
CA ASP A 325 -10.54 -6.53 -41.56
C ASP A 325 -11.44 -7.76 -41.30
N GLY A 326 -10.88 -8.87 -40.82
CA GLY A 326 -11.61 -10.13 -40.57
C GLY A 326 -11.90 -10.45 -39.10
N SER A 327 -11.58 -9.56 -38.16
CA SER A 327 -11.80 -9.82 -36.74
C SER A 327 -13.27 -9.59 -36.35
N HIS A 328 -14.13 -10.56 -36.70
CA HIS A 328 -15.36 -10.82 -35.95
C HIS A 328 -14.96 -11.04 -34.49
N LEU A 329 -15.04 -9.95 -33.73
CA LEU A 329 -15.49 -9.89 -32.35
C LEU A 329 -15.43 -11.22 -31.57
N TYR A 330 -14.23 -11.74 -31.32
CA TYR A 330 -14.00 -12.18 -29.96
C TYR A 330 -13.94 -10.90 -29.15
N ILE A 331 -15.10 -10.49 -28.61
CA ILE A 331 -15.07 -9.93 -27.25
C ILE A 331 -14.53 -11.06 -26.38
N CYS A 332 -13.22 -11.35 -26.47
CA CYS A 332 -12.50 -11.61 -25.25
C CYS A 332 -12.60 -10.26 -24.57
N GLY A 333 -13.57 -10.14 -23.68
CA GLY A 333 -13.77 -8.89 -22.98
C GLY A 333 -12.41 -8.49 -22.47
N PHE A 334 -11.96 -7.29 -22.84
CA PHE A 334 -11.31 -6.47 -21.86
C PHE A 334 -12.34 -6.22 -20.75
N SER A 335 -12.65 -7.28 -19.98
CA SER A 335 -12.62 -7.15 -18.56
C SER A 335 -11.30 -6.44 -18.29
N LEU A 336 -11.35 -5.37 -17.50
CA LEU A 336 -10.24 -5.06 -16.62
C LEU A 336 -9.98 -6.30 -15.74
N SER A 337 -9.35 -7.31 -16.32
CA SER A 337 -8.52 -8.29 -15.65
C SER A 337 -7.12 -7.91 -16.12
N SER A 338 -6.48 -6.88 -15.58
CA SER A 338 -6.06 -6.92 -14.19
C SER A 338 -5.83 -8.38 -13.77
N MET A 339 -4.59 -8.87 -13.89
CA MET A 339 -4.03 -9.64 -12.77
C MET A 339 -3.95 -8.70 -11.56
N ILE A 340 -5.14 -8.35 -11.07
CA ILE A 340 -5.49 -7.96 -9.74
C ILE A 340 -6.54 -9.02 -9.47
N CYS A 341 -6.31 -9.89 -8.49
CA CYS A 341 -7.34 -10.78 -8.00
C CYS A 341 -8.55 -9.90 -7.66
N GLY A 342 -9.52 -9.90 -8.57
CA GLY A 342 -10.65 -9.00 -8.54
C GLY A 342 -11.58 -9.38 -7.42
N LEU A 343 -12.14 -8.36 -6.78
CA LEU A 343 -13.44 -8.42 -6.14
C LEU A 343 -14.41 -9.17 -7.08
N SER A 344 -14.71 -10.43 -6.75
CA SER A 344 -15.78 -11.19 -7.37
C SER A 344 -16.96 -11.19 -6.40
N LYS A 345 -18.03 -10.47 -6.74
CA LYS A 345 -19.36 -10.82 -6.25
C LYS A 345 -19.72 -12.16 -6.90
N THR A 346 -19.58 -13.26 -6.15
CA THR A 346 -20.22 -14.52 -6.51
C THR A 346 -21.73 -14.29 -6.52
N LYS A 347 -22.34 -14.64 -7.66
CA LYS A 347 -23.79 -14.84 -7.75
C LYS A 347 -24.23 -15.95 -6.82
#